data_AF-A0A5E5QQS2-F1
#
_entry.id   AF-A0A5E5QQS2-F1
#
_cell.length_a   1.000
_cell.length_b   1.000
_cell.length_c   1.000
_cell.angle_alpha   90.00
_cell.angle_beta   90.00
_cell.angle_gamma   90.00
#
_symmetry.space_group_name_H-M   'P 1'
#
loop_
_entity.id
_entity.type
_entity.pdbx_description
1 polymer ?
#
loop_
_entity_poly.entity_id
_entity_poly.type
_entity_poly.pdbx_seq_one_letter_code
_entity_poly.pdbx_strand_id
1 'polypeptide(L)' 'MKRKYTAFTKAFKQQTLDIASQPNTCIARLARDLGIRRNLIYKWREQLNTKQDKAFKRTANNADTPY' A
#
# COMPACT_ATOMS: atom_id res chain seq x y z
N MET A 1 -16.88 13.04 -12.49
CA MET A 1 -16.84 11.99 -11.44
C MET A 1 -15.47 12.02 -10.75
N LYS A 2 -15.36 12.53 -9.51
CA LYS A 2 -14.07 12.57 -8.80
C LYS A 2 -13.64 11.14 -8.46
N ARG A 3 -12.51 10.69 -8.99
CA ARG A 3 -11.91 9.40 -8.58
C ARG A 3 -11.55 9.53 -7.10
N LYS A 4 -12.29 8.85 -6.23
CA LYS A 4 -11.95 8.74 -4.81
C LYS A 4 -10.68 7.90 -4.73
N TYR A 5 -9.56 8.57 -4.45
CA TYR A 5 -8.30 7.88 -4.17
C TYR A 5 -8.35 7.43 -2.71
N THR A 6 -8.39 6.12 -2.48
CA THR A 6 -8.18 5.58 -1.14
C THR A 6 -6.72 5.83 -0.77
N ALA A 7 -6.50 6.78 0.13
CA ALA A 7 -5.19 7.06 0.69
C ALA A 7 -4.87 5.97 1.72
N PHE A 8 -4.05 4.99 1.33
CA PHE A 8 -3.53 3.99 2.25
C PHE A 8 -2.35 4.57 3.04
N THR A 9 -2.34 4.35 4.35
CA THR A 9 -1.25 4.79 5.24
C THR A 9 0.05 4.05 4.92
N LYS A 10 1.19 4.67 5.26
CA LYS A 10 2.51 4.06 5.09
C LYS A 10 2.60 2.71 5.81
N ALA A 11 2.11 2.65 7.06
CA ALA A 11 2.10 1.43 7.86
C ALA A 11 1.33 0.29 7.17
N PHE A 12 0.15 0.58 6.61
CA PHE A 12 -0.66 -0.42 5.91
C PHE A 12 0.04 -0.96 4.66
N LYS A 13 0.65 -0.06 3.87
CA LYS A 13 1.44 -0.46 2.69
C LYS A 13 2.60 -1.36 3.07
N GLN A 14 3.31 -1.02 4.13
CA GLN A 14 4.47 -1.76 4.60
C GLN A 14 4.08 -3.15 5.11
N GLN A 15 3.06 -3.24 5.97
CA GLN A 15 2.54 -4.53 6.43
C GLN A 15 2.06 -5.42 5.27
N THR A 16 1.37 -4.84 4.28
CA THR A 16 0.95 -5.58 3.08
C THR A 16 2.16 -6.11 2.30
N LEU A 17 3.23 -5.34 2.21
CA LEU A 17 4.45 -5.71 1.50
C LEU A 17 5.26 -6.77 2.26
N ASP A 18 5.33 -6.68 3.58
CA ASP A 18 5.93 -7.71 4.45
C ASP A 18 5.22 -9.06 4.26
N ILE A 19 3.87 -9.07 4.29
CA ILE A 19 3.08 -10.28 4.06
C ILE A 19 3.25 -10.78 2.62
N ALA A 20 3.28 -9.89 1.63
CA ALA A 20 3.52 -10.23 0.22
C ALA A 20 4.96 -10.68 -0.10
N SER A 21 5.91 -10.41 0.80
CA SER A 21 7.30 -10.86 0.68
C SER A 21 7.47 -12.32 1.14
N GLN A 22 6.54 -12.83 1.95
CA GLN A 22 6.60 -14.20 2.43
C GLN A 22 6.40 -15.20 1.28
N PRO A 23 7.21 -16.26 1.19
CA PRO A 23 7.22 -17.20 0.07
C PRO A 23 5.91 -18.00 -0.08
N ASN A 24 5.11 -18.10 0.99
CA ASN A 24 3.84 -18.84 1.00
C ASN A 24 2.61 -17.95 0.75
N THR A 25 2.79 -16.65 0.48
CA THR A 25 1.67 -15.71 0.33
C THR A 25 1.29 -15.52 -1.13
N CYS A 26 0.05 -15.86 -1.48
CA CYS A 26 -0.53 -15.48 -2.76
C CYS A 26 -1.00 -14.02 -2.75
N ILE A 27 -0.33 -13.15 -3.50
CA ILE A 27 -0.67 -11.71 -3.63
C ILE A 27 -2.13 -11.51 -4.07
N ALA A 28 -2.65 -12.36 -4.94
CA ALA A 28 -4.04 -12.28 -5.40
C ALA A 28 -5.05 -12.60 -4.28
N ARG A 29 -4.72 -13.56 -3.40
CA ARG A 29 -5.55 -13.89 -2.23
C ARG A 29 -5.45 -12.80 -1.18
N LEU A 30 -4.25 -12.33 -0.87
CA LEU A 30 -3.99 -11.22 0.05
C LEU A 30 -4.74 -9.96 -0.37
N ALA A 31 -4.74 -9.64 -1.67
CA ALA A 31 -5.46 -8.48 -2.19
C ALA A 31 -6.99 -8.60 -1.98
N ARG A 32 -7.57 -9.79 -2.21
CA ARG A 32 -9.00 -10.02 -1.95
C ARG A 32 -9.33 -9.91 -0.47
N ASP A 33 -8.51 -10.50 0.39
CA ASP A 33 -8.68 -10.49 1.84
C ASP A 33 -8.64 -9.07 2.41
N LEU A 34 -7.68 -8.27 1.96
CA LEU A 34 -7.54 -6.86 2.34
C LEU A 34 -8.52 -5.92 1.60
N GLY A 35 -9.33 -6.43 0.67
CA GLY A 35 -10.25 -5.62 -0.14
C GLY A 35 -9.56 -4.63 -1.09
N ILE A 36 -8.27 -4.84 -1.41
CA ILE A 36 -7.49 -3.97 -2.29
C ILE A 36 -7.30 -4.59 -3.67
N ARG A 37 -6.97 -3.76 -4.66
CA ARG A 37 -6.60 -4.29 -5.99
C ARG A 37 -5.20 -4.86 -5.94
N ARG A 38 -4.99 -6.08 -6.46
CA ARG A 38 -3.65 -6.69 -6.61
C ARG A 38 -2.64 -5.77 -7.28
N ASN A 39 -3.10 -4.94 -8.22
CA ASN A 39 -2.27 -3.99 -8.95
C ASN A 39 -1.65 -2.90 -8.05
N LEU A 40 -2.27 -2.58 -6.91
CA LEU A 40 -1.65 -1.66 -5.93
C LEU A 40 -0.41 -2.28 -5.30
N ILE A 41 -0.46 -3.58 -4.98
CA ILE A 41 0.66 -4.27 -4.32
C ILE A 41 1.89 -4.27 -5.25
N TYR A 42 1.71 -4.57 -6.54
CA TYR A 42 2.79 -4.47 -7.52
C TYR A 42 3.35 -3.05 -7.63
N LYS A 43 2.48 -2.03 -7.69
CA LYS A 43 2.91 -0.63 -7.69
C LYS A 43 3.65 -0.22 -6.41
N TRP A 44 3.26 -0.75 -5.26
CA TRP A 44 3.95 -0.48 -3.99
C TRP A 44 5.32 -1.16 -3.94
N ARG A 45 5.45 -2.38 -4.47
CA ARG A 45 6.76 -3.06 -4.63
C ARG A 45 7.69 -2.25 -5.54
N GLU A 46 7.17 -1.78 -6.67
CA GLU A 46 7.93 -0.94 -7.60
C GLU A 46 8.34 0.39 -6.93
N GLN A 47 7.42 1.07 -6.23
CA GLN A 47 7.71 2.30 -5.48
C GLN A 47 8.79 2.10 -4.40
N LEU A 48 8.76 0.96 -3.69
CA LEU A 48 9.82 0.60 -2.75
C LEU A 48 11.16 0.38 -3.47
N ASN A 49 11.17 -0.39 -4.55
CA ASN A 49 12.42 -0.71 -5.27
C ASN A 49 13.07 0.54 -5.89
N THR A 50 12.27 1.42 -6.49
CA THR A 50 12.76 2.63 -7.17
C THR A 50 13.19 3.74 -6.20
N LYS A 51 12.56 3.83 -5.02
CA LYS A 51 12.73 5.01 -4.15
C LYS A 51 13.13 4.70 -2.72
N GLN A 52 13.25 3.44 -2.30
CA GLN A 52 13.67 2.95 -0.97
C GLN A 52 13.42 3.94 0.20
N ASP A 53 14.30 4.93 0.40
CA ASP A 53 14.21 5.98 1.43
C ASP A 53 13.15 7.09 1.19
N LYS A 54 12.89 7.48 -0.07
CA LYS A 54 11.94 8.56 -0.46
C LYS A 54 10.56 8.06 -0.89
N ALA A 55 10.31 6.74 -0.88
CA ALA A 55 9.11 6.13 -1.46
C ALA A 55 7.78 6.61 -0.84
N PHE A 56 7.81 7.04 0.42
CA PHE A 56 6.60 7.42 1.17
C PHE A 56 6.42 8.94 1.37
N LYS A 57 7.27 9.80 0.77
CA LYS A 57 7.26 11.26 1.02
C LYS A 57 5.94 11.98 0.65
N ARG A 58 5.03 11.33 -0.08
CA ARG A 58 3.70 11.89 -0.43
C ARG A 58 2.58 10.89 -0.15
N THR A 59 2.67 10.21 1.00
CA THR A 59 1.52 9.49 1.56
C THR A 59 0.83 10.45 2.52
N ALA A 60 -0.50 10.55 2.47
CA ALA A 60 -1.28 11.51 3.26
C ALA A 60 -0.85 11.47 4.74
N ASN A 61 -0.33 12.60 5.22
CA ASN A 61 -0.17 12.83 6.64
C ASN A 61 -1.59 12.91 7.21
N ASN A 62 -2.04 11.88 7.92
CA ASN A 62 -3.21 11.98 8.78
C ASN A 62 -2.83 12.84 9.99
N ALA A 63 -2.67 14.15 9.77
CA ALA A 63 -2.56 15.15 10.82
C ALA A 63 -3.87 15.94 10.98
N ASP A 64 -4.95 15.51 10.33
CA ASP A 64 -6.25 16.17 10.41
C ASP A 64 -7.33 15.11 10.64
N THR A 65 -7.56 14.79 11.91
CA THR A 65 -8.79 14.14 12.37
C THR A 65 -9.30 15.03 13.52
N PRO A 66 -10.15 16.03 13.27
CA PRO A 66 -10.96 16.58 14.32
C PRO A 66 -12.13 15.61 14.57
N TYR A 67 -12.43 15.38 15.84
CA TYR A 67 -13.58 14.64 16.33
C TYR A 67 -14.90 15.11 15.69
#